data_AF-A0A519P291-F1
#
_entry.id   AF-A0A519P291-F1
#
_cell.length_a   1.000
_cell.length_b   1.000
_cell.length_c   1.000
_cell.angle_alpha   90.00
_cell.angle_beta   90.00
_cell.angle_gamma   90.00
#
_symmetry.space_group_name_H-M   'P 1'
#
loop_
_entity.id
_entity.type
_entity.pdbx_description
1 polymer ?
#
loop_
_entity_poly.entity_id
_entity_poly.type
_entity_poly.pdbx_seq_one_letter_code
_entity_poly.pdbx_strand_id
1 'polypeptide(L)'
;LALLAGPPDHPAAEHARATGGRMIWWAGKESEATRQAAAAFDGPKVRMEDGFIRSRGLGSDFFGALSVALDDLGVYYDPSRPSRLEALIEAGDVSARELTRAAALRERVVETGLSKYNLKGQPPSGWPTDRPRLLVVGQVENDKSILLGCEPDLNTNSGLVAAARADHPGAFLIYRNHPDVLAGNRPGLLDASALDAVDAVADGMDIIDCLNACDRLATLTSLTGFEALIRHKPVSVYGRPFYAGWGLTEDRLDFPRRSRRASLDELVHAALIAYPVYVTPTGWPCEAEDLVEALIATRDTPAPRAPSNQIARWWKGIRASLDRTPAPSY
;
A
#
# COMPACT_ATOMS: atom_id res chain seq x y z
N LEU A 1 4.83 -4.56 26.63
CA LEU A 1 4.43 -4.56 25.20
C LEU A 1 4.37 -6.02 24.78
N ALA A 2 3.18 -6.60 24.61
CA ALA A 2 3.05 -7.96 24.10
C ALA A 2 2.59 -7.91 22.66
N LEU A 3 3.24 -8.69 21.81
CA LEU A 3 2.90 -8.80 20.40
C LEU A 3 2.53 -10.23 20.07
N LEU A 4 1.42 -10.39 19.34
CA LEU A 4 1.03 -11.68 18.77
C LEU A 4 1.80 -11.89 17.47
N ALA A 5 2.95 -12.57 17.56
CA ALA A 5 3.66 -13.11 16.41
C ALA A 5 3.60 -14.66 16.44
N GLY A 6 2.40 -15.22 16.22
CA GLY A 6 2.19 -16.67 16.19
C GLY A 6 0.71 -17.07 16.25
N PRO A 7 0.37 -18.37 16.05
CA PRO A 7 -0.98 -18.91 16.30
C PRO A 7 -1.44 -18.63 17.74
N PRO A 8 -2.75 -18.79 18.01
CA PRO A 8 -3.45 -18.07 19.06
C PRO A 8 -2.98 -18.56 20.42
N ASP A 9 -2.41 -17.67 21.21
CA ASP A 9 -2.33 -17.90 22.64
C ASP A 9 -2.62 -16.57 23.38
N HIS A 10 -3.68 -16.65 24.16
CA HIS A 10 -4.09 -15.88 25.33
C HIS A 10 -3.03 -15.00 26.06
N PRO A 11 -1.73 -15.41 26.19
CA PRO A 11 -0.64 -14.63 26.78
C PRO A 11 -0.50 -13.18 26.36
N ALA A 12 -0.81 -12.77 25.14
CA ALA A 12 -0.56 -11.38 24.75
C ALA A 12 -1.52 -10.39 25.43
N ALA A 13 -2.80 -10.74 25.51
CA ALA A 13 -3.79 -9.92 26.20
C ALA A 13 -3.56 -9.94 27.72
N GLU A 14 -3.25 -11.11 28.29
CA GLU A 14 -2.91 -11.23 29.71
C GLU A 14 -1.64 -10.48 30.08
N HIS A 15 -0.57 -10.60 29.27
CA HIS A 15 0.67 -9.85 29.47
C HIS A 15 0.45 -8.35 29.30
N ALA A 16 -0.37 -7.93 28.33
CA ALA A 16 -0.73 -6.52 28.19
C ALA A 16 -1.49 -6.02 29.42
N ARG A 17 -2.45 -6.77 29.97
CA ARG A 17 -3.11 -6.41 31.24
C ARG A 17 -2.11 -6.34 32.40
N ALA A 18 -1.28 -7.37 32.56
CA ALA A 18 -0.31 -7.48 33.66
C ALA A 18 0.76 -6.38 33.65
N THR A 19 1.08 -5.83 32.46
CA THR A 19 2.12 -4.80 32.29
C THR A 19 1.57 -3.40 32.04
N GLY A 20 0.24 -3.20 32.03
CA GLY A 20 -0.39 -1.95 31.59
C GLY A 20 -0.06 -1.59 30.13
N GLY A 21 0.24 -2.61 29.32
CA GLY A 21 0.69 -2.49 27.93
C GLY A 21 -0.45 -2.42 26.92
N ARG A 22 -0.06 -2.41 25.64
CA ARG A 22 -0.97 -2.44 24.48
C ARG A 22 -1.03 -3.84 23.90
N MET A 23 -2.19 -4.22 23.37
CA MET A 23 -2.37 -5.42 22.56
C MET A 23 -2.12 -5.08 21.10
N ILE A 24 -1.19 -5.79 20.45
CA ILE A 24 -0.80 -5.54 19.07
C ILE A 24 -0.81 -6.85 18.28
N TRP A 25 -1.38 -6.82 17.08
CA TRP A 25 -1.44 -7.98 16.18
C TRP A 25 -1.40 -7.55 14.71
N TRP A 26 -1.01 -8.48 13.83
CA TRP A 26 -0.95 -8.23 12.39
C TRP A 26 -2.36 -8.29 11.77
N ALA A 27 -2.83 -7.20 11.14
CA ALA A 27 -4.21 -7.11 10.63
C ALA A 27 -4.49 -8.16 9.54
N GLY A 28 -3.57 -8.35 8.59
CA GLY A 28 -3.61 -9.39 7.57
C GLY A 28 -3.73 -10.82 8.10
N LYS A 29 -3.31 -11.08 9.35
CA LYS A 29 -3.35 -12.42 10.00
C LYS A 29 -4.40 -12.52 11.11
N GLU A 30 -5.31 -11.56 11.18
CA GLU A 30 -6.36 -11.52 12.19
C GLU A 30 -7.29 -12.74 12.08
N SER A 31 -7.26 -13.59 13.11
CA SER A 31 -8.12 -14.77 13.27
C SER A 31 -9.37 -14.44 14.08
N GLU A 32 -10.37 -15.33 14.08
CA GLU A 32 -11.55 -15.19 14.96
C GLU A 32 -11.14 -15.15 16.44
N ALA A 33 -10.20 -15.99 16.85
CA ALA A 33 -9.66 -15.96 18.22
C ALA A 33 -9.00 -14.61 18.55
N THR A 34 -8.24 -14.03 17.62
CA THR A 34 -7.65 -12.69 17.79
C THR A 34 -8.73 -11.61 17.94
N ARG A 35 -9.80 -11.68 17.15
CA ARG A 35 -10.94 -10.75 17.27
C ARG A 35 -11.63 -10.87 18.61
N GLN A 36 -11.89 -12.08 19.09
CA GLN A 36 -12.51 -12.33 20.39
C GLN A 36 -11.62 -11.82 21.54
N ALA A 37 -10.32 -12.11 21.49
CA ALA A 37 -9.38 -11.61 22.48
C ALA A 37 -9.29 -10.07 22.49
N ALA A 38 -9.27 -9.43 21.31
CA ALA A 38 -9.26 -7.97 21.19
C ALA A 38 -10.59 -7.33 21.62
N ALA A 39 -11.72 -8.01 21.40
CA ALA A 39 -13.03 -7.57 21.89
C ALA A 39 -13.11 -7.64 23.43
N ALA A 40 -12.54 -8.69 24.03
CA ALA A 40 -12.51 -8.88 25.48
C ALA A 40 -11.43 -8.06 26.21
N PHE A 41 -10.54 -7.38 25.49
CA PHE A 41 -9.46 -6.57 26.07
C PHE A 41 -9.85 -5.09 26.14
N ASP A 42 -9.90 -4.56 27.37
CA ASP A 42 -10.32 -3.18 27.68
C ASP A 42 -9.18 -2.15 27.55
N GLY A 43 -7.95 -2.60 27.28
CA GLY A 43 -6.78 -1.72 27.13
C GLY A 43 -6.56 -1.22 25.70
N PRO A 44 -5.45 -0.48 25.45
CA PRO A 44 -5.12 0.04 24.14
C PRO A 44 -4.84 -1.07 23.12
N LYS A 45 -5.45 -0.96 21.94
CA LYS A 45 -5.39 -1.96 20.87
C LYS A 45 -4.80 -1.34 19.61
N VAL A 46 -3.92 -2.08 18.93
CA VAL A 46 -3.28 -1.62 17.70
C VAL A 46 -3.24 -2.76 16.68
N ARG A 47 -3.79 -2.51 15.50
CA ARG A 47 -3.54 -3.33 14.33
C ARG A 47 -2.26 -2.88 13.67
N MET A 48 -1.41 -3.85 13.36
CA MET A 48 -0.14 -3.64 12.69
C MET A 48 -0.26 -4.15 11.26
N GLU A 49 0.30 -3.41 10.32
CA GLU A 49 0.49 -3.88 8.95
C GLU A 49 1.82 -3.42 8.40
N ASP A 50 2.19 -3.95 7.23
CA ASP A 50 3.24 -3.37 6.42
C ASP A 50 2.94 -1.90 6.10
N GLY A 51 3.96 -1.05 6.23
CA GLY A 51 3.93 0.28 5.66
C GLY A 51 4.16 0.24 4.15
N PHE A 52 3.98 1.37 3.46
CA PHE A 52 3.93 1.39 2.00
C PHE A 52 5.31 1.37 1.32
N ILE A 53 6.36 1.90 1.97
CA ILE A 53 7.74 1.87 1.45
C ILE A 53 8.40 0.58 1.94
N ARG A 54 8.71 -0.33 1.01
CA ARG A 54 9.26 -1.65 1.37
C ARG A 54 10.38 -2.13 0.44
N SER A 55 10.35 -1.76 -0.84
CA SER A 55 11.34 -2.17 -1.83
C SER A 55 11.65 -1.05 -2.83
N ARG A 56 12.06 -1.41 -4.06
CA ARG A 56 12.32 -0.49 -5.18
C ARG A 56 11.00 0.14 -5.66
N GLY A 57 10.41 1.03 -4.85
CA GLY A 57 9.06 1.58 -5.04
C GLY A 57 8.14 1.25 -3.85
N LEU A 58 6.82 1.41 -4.05
CA LEU A 58 5.84 0.95 -3.07
C LEU A 58 5.46 -0.49 -3.42
N GLY A 59 5.77 -1.49 -2.58
CA GLY A 59 5.46 -2.89 -2.94
C GLY A 59 6.29 -3.99 -2.29
N SER A 60 5.87 -5.23 -2.51
CA SER A 60 6.17 -6.39 -1.66
C SER A 60 7.33 -7.27 -2.14
N ASP A 61 8.57 -6.78 -2.10
CA ASP A 61 9.73 -7.67 -2.15
C ASP A 61 10.20 -8.02 -0.73
N PHE A 62 10.49 -9.30 -0.53
CA PHE A 62 10.72 -10.03 0.74
C PHE A 62 11.95 -9.59 1.56
N PHE A 63 12.07 -8.30 1.91
CA PHE A 63 12.83 -7.88 3.08
C PHE A 63 11.89 -7.75 4.28
N GLY A 64 12.39 -8.04 5.49
CA GLY A 64 11.61 -7.83 6.72
C GLY A 64 11.04 -6.41 6.76
N ALA A 65 9.82 -6.23 7.28
CA ALA A 65 9.08 -4.98 7.19
C ALA A 65 9.87 -3.77 7.74
N LEU A 66 10.59 -3.06 6.86
CA LEU A 66 11.36 -1.85 7.20
C LEU A 66 10.45 -0.63 7.42
N SER A 67 9.17 -0.79 7.08
CA SER A 67 8.10 0.15 7.34
C SER A 67 6.90 -0.61 7.88
N VAL A 68 6.26 -0.06 8.91
CA VAL A 68 5.12 -0.68 9.60
C VAL A 68 4.06 0.38 9.89
N ALA A 69 2.84 0.12 9.47
CA ALA A 69 1.66 0.88 9.85
C ALA A 69 1.13 0.41 11.22
N LEU A 70 0.80 1.36 12.09
CA LEU A 70 0.25 1.11 13.42
C LEU A 70 -1.07 1.85 13.56
N ASP A 71 -2.17 1.11 13.60
CA ASP A 71 -3.52 1.65 13.55
C ASP A 71 -4.33 1.24 14.78
N ASP A 72 -4.68 2.23 15.61
CA ASP A 72 -5.46 2.08 16.82
C ASP A 72 -6.98 2.27 16.60
N LEU A 73 -7.41 2.57 15.37
CA LEU A 73 -8.83 2.73 15.00
C LEU A 73 -9.33 1.56 14.14
N GLY A 74 -8.53 1.15 13.15
CA GLY A 74 -8.90 0.18 12.14
C GLY A 74 -7.68 -0.35 11.40
N VAL A 75 -7.71 -0.31 10.07
CA VAL A 75 -6.56 -0.54 9.18
C VAL A 75 -6.86 0.11 7.84
N TYR A 76 -5.85 0.64 7.16
CA TYR A 76 -6.01 1.49 5.95
C TYR A 76 -6.82 0.87 4.80
N TYR A 77 -6.86 -0.46 4.66
CA TYR A 77 -7.58 -1.14 3.57
C TYR A 77 -9.02 -1.52 3.92
N ASP A 78 -9.47 -1.37 5.17
CA ASP A 78 -10.82 -1.74 5.61
C ASP A 78 -11.72 -0.49 5.66
N PRO A 79 -12.58 -0.26 4.65
CA PRO A 79 -13.49 0.88 4.65
C PRO A 79 -14.71 0.69 5.55
N SER A 80 -14.92 -0.48 6.17
CA SER A 80 -16.09 -0.72 7.04
C SER A 80 -16.04 0.07 8.35
N ARG A 81 -14.86 0.60 8.71
CA ARG A 81 -14.62 1.38 9.93
C ARG A 81 -13.59 2.48 9.67
N PRO A 82 -13.53 3.52 10.53
CA PRO A 82 -12.44 4.49 10.48
C PRO A 82 -11.06 3.83 10.67
N SER A 83 -10.05 4.38 10.00
CA SER A 83 -8.64 4.03 10.19
C SER A 83 -7.86 5.25 10.70
N ARG A 84 -6.72 5.02 11.35
CA ARG A 84 -5.83 6.12 11.75
C ARG A 84 -5.35 6.91 10.53
N LEU A 85 -5.14 6.25 9.39
CA LEU A 85 -4.80 6.93 8.14
C LEU A 85 -5.96 7.80 7.62
N GLU A 86 -7.19 7.29 7.62
CA GLU A 86 -8.38 8.08 7.25
C GLU A 86 -8.52 9.32 8.15
N ALA A 87 -8.31 9.18 9.46
CA ALA A 87 -8.35 10.29 10.40
C ALA A 87 -7.25 11.34 10.16
N LEU A 88 -6.02 10.90 9.82
CA LEU A 88 -4.92 11.80 9.47
C LEU A 88 -5.23 12.61 8.21
N ILE A 89 -5.79 11.96 7.19
CA ILE A 89 -6.17 12.64 5.96
C ILE A 89 -7.33 13.59 6.23
N GLU A 90 -8.39 13.15 6.92
CA GLU A 90 -9.58 13.96 7.21
C GLU A 90 -9.26 15.21 8.06
N ALA A 91 -8.31 15.12 9.01
CA ALA A 91 -7.92 16.25 9.84
C ALA A 91 -7.37 17.43 9.01
N GLY A 92 -6.58 17.15 7.96
CA GLY A 92 -6.04 18.18 7.07
C GLY A 92 -5.06 19.16 7.72
N ASP A 93 -4.62 18.90 8.96
CA ASP A 93 -3.71 19.76 9.73
C ASP A 93 -2.24 19.59 9.27
N VAL A 94 -1.95 19.91 8.01
CA VAL A 94 -0.61 19.78 7.41
C VAL A 94 0.02 21.15 7.19
N SER A 95 1.13 21.43 7.86
CA SER A 95 1.84 22.71 7.73
C SER A 95 2.53 22.85 6.37
N ALA A 96 2.80 24.09 5.95
CA ALA A 96 3.55 24.35 4.71
C ALA A 96 4.91 23.63 4.66
N ARG A 97 5.60 23.51 5.80
CA ARG A 97 6.86 22.77 5.92
C ARG A 97 6.67 21.28 5.66
N GLU A 98 5.59 20.69 6.20
CA GLU A 98 5.26 19.28 5.99
C GLU A 98 4.84 19.00 4.55
N LEU A 99 4.12 19.92 3.90
CA LEU A 99 3.81 19.82 2.47
C LEU A 99 5.08 19.87 1.62
N THR A 100 6.02 20.77 1.89
CA THR A 100 7.31 20.81 1.19
C THR A 100 8.10 19.52 1.40
N ARG A 101 8.13 18.99 2.62
CA ARG A 101 8.76 17.69 2.93
C ARG A 101 8.11 16.55 2.15
N ALA A 102 6.79 16.49 2.12
CA ALA A 102 6.03 15.46 1.41
C ALA A 102 6.24 15.52 -0.11
N ALA A 103 6.24 16.71 -0.70
CA ALA A 103 6.55 16.91 -2.12
C ALA A 103 7.96 16.42 -2.48
N ALA A 104 8.97 16.77 -1.67
CA ALA A 104 10.35 16.32 -1.89
C ALA A 104 10.48 14.79 -1.76
N LEU A 105 9.85 14.18 -0.76
CA LEU A 105 9.82 12.72 -0.62
C LEU A 105 9.12 12.06 -1.81
N ARG A 106 7.97 12.59 -2.26
CA ARG A 106 7.24 12.10 -3.43
C ARG A 106 8.13 12.10 -4.67
N GLU A 107 8.76 13.23 -4.98
CA GLU A 107 9.68 13.36 -6.11
C GLU A 107 10.81 12.36 -6.02
N ARG A 108 11.40 12.20 -4.83
CA ARG A 108 12.48 11.24 -4.60
C ARG A 108 12.05 9.79 -4.81
N VAL A 109 10.87 9.40 -4.34
CA VAL A 109 10.30 8.05 -4.54
C VAL A 109 10.02 7.80 -6.03
N VAL A 110 9.51 8.80 -6.75
CA VAL A 110 9.21 8.68 -8.19
C VAL A 110 10.49 8.55 -9.01
N GLU A 111 11.50 9.39 -8.75
CA GLU A 111 12.81 9.35 -9.43
C GLU A 111 13.52 8.01 -9.23
N THR A 112 13.39 7.42 -8.05
CA THR A 112 14.17 6.23 -7.66
C THR A 112 13.48 4.93 -8.08
N GLY A 113 12.16 4.98 -8.22
CA GLY A 113 11.36 3.95 -8.88
C GLY A 113 11.49 3.93 -10.40
N LEU A 114 12.24 4.85 -11.05
CA LEU A 114 12.51 4.75 -12.49
C LEU A 114 13.25 3.43 -12.75
N SER A 115 12.63 2.56 -13.54
CA SER A 115 13.09 1.19 -13.74
C SER A 115 14.47 1.14 -14.43
N LYS A 116 15.06 -0.07 -14.44
CA LYS A 116 16.31 -0.39 -15.15
C LYS A 116 16.25 -0.05 -16.64
N TYR A 117 15.06 -0.08 -17.23
CA TYR A 117 14.80 0.32 -18.60
C TYR A 117 14.17 1.70 -18.51
N ASN A 118 15.01 2.72 -18.47
CA ASN A 118 14.60 4.11 -18.52
C ASN A 118 13.94 4.38 -19.89
N LEU A 119 12.71 3.86 -20.09
CA LEU A 119 11.81 4.11 -21.19
C LEU A 119 11.46 5.59 -21.03
N LYS A 120 12.35 6.45 -21.53
CA LYS A 120 12.15 7.90 -21.60
C LYS A 120 10.91 8.15 -22.48
N GLY A 121 9.73 8.04 -21.89
CA GLY A 121 8.44 8.37 -22.48
C GLY A 121 8.03 7.56 -23.71
N GLN A 122 8.69 6.44 -24.04
CA GLN A 122 8.25 5.60 -25.16
C GLN A 122 7.52 4.37 -24.63
N PRO A 123 6.24 4.18 -25.02
CA PRO A 123 5.54 2.95 -24.69
C PRO A 123 6.29 1.75 -25.31
N PRO A 124 6.09 0.54 -24.79
CA PRO A 124 6.51 -0.67 -25.48
C PRO A 124 6.14 -0.62 -26.97
N SER A 125 7.03 -1.09 -27.83
CA SER A 125 6.80 -1.15 -29.27
C SER A 125 5.49 -1.89 -29.56
N GLY A 126 4.52 -1.20 -30.16
CA GLY A 126 3.24 -1.78 -30.57
C GLY A 126 2.00 -1.23 -29.84
N TRP A 127 2.16 -0.46 -28.75
CA TRP A 127 1.00 0.22 -28.17
C TRP A 127 0.65 1.48 -28.96
N PRO A 128 -0.65 1.72 -29.25
CA PRO A 128 -1.08 2.88 -30.00
C PRO A 128 -0.77 4.18 -29.28
N THR A 129 -0.54 5.23 -30.06
CA THR A 129 -0.40 6.62 -29.57
C THR A 129 -1.57 7.50 -30.01
N ASP A 130 -2.51 6.96 -30.79
CA ASP A 130 -3.68 7.65 -31.35
C ASP A 130 -4.92 7.58 -30.44
N ARG A 131 -4.85 6.83 -29.33
CA ARG A 131 -5.93 6.72 -28.33
C ARG A 131 -5.37 6.55 -26.91
N PRO A 132 -6.14 6.87 -25.86
CA PRO A 132 -5.68 6.75 -24.47
C PRO A 132 -5.33 5.29 -24.11
N ARG A 133 -4.20 5.10 -23.43
CA ARG A 133 -3.75 3.79 -22.92
C ARG A 133 -4.20 3.64 -21.48
N LEU A 134 -5.10 2.69 -21.24
CA LEU A 134 -5.65 2.38 -19.92
C LEU A 134 -4.99 1.12 -19.36
N LEU A 135 -4.19 1.27 -18.32
CA LEU A 135 -3.61 0.14 -17.60
C LEU A 135 -4.60 -0.37 -16.55
N VAL A 136 -5.02 -1.63 -16.66
CA VAL A 136 -5.78 -2.37 -15.67
C VAL A 136 -4.81 -3.30 -14.92
N VAL A 137 -4.70 -3.13 -13.61
CA VAL A 137 -3.81 -3.97 -12.79
C VAL A 137 -4.60 -5.10 -12.13
N GLY A 138 -4.21 -6.33 -12.46
CA GLY A 138 -4.70 -7.53 -11.82
C GLY A 138 -4.27 -7.60 -10.36
N GLN A 139 -5.15 -8.14 -9.53
CA GLN A 139 -4.97 -8.25 -8.08
C GLN A 139 -5.25 -9.68 -7.62
N VAL A 140 -4.82 -10.01 -6.41
CA VAL A 140 -5.19 -11.27 -5.75
C VAL A 140 -6.62 -11.14 -5.23
N GLU A 141 -7.58 -11.86 -5.82
CA GLU A 141 -9.03 -11.64 -5.56
C GLU A 141 -9.46 -11.96 -4.12
N ASN A 142 -8.72 -12.82 -3.43
CA ASN A 142 -8.95 -13.12 -2.01
C ASN A 142 -8.03 -12.30 -1.07
N ASP A 143 -7.49 -11.18 -1.55
CA ASP A 143 -6.82 -10.19 -0.69
C ASP A 143 -7.83 -9.46 0.19
N LYS A 144 -7.45 -9.13 1.43
CA LYS A 144 -8.36 -8.47 2.38
C LYS A 144 -8.84 -7.10 1.89
N SER A 145 -8.01 -6.37 1.15
CA SER A 145 -8.41 -5.09 0.58
C SER A 145 -9.53 -5.25 -0.44
N ILE A 146 -9.58 -6.34 -1.21
CA ILE A 146 -10.69 -6.62 -2.12
C ILE A 146 -11.92 -7.12 -1.33
N LEU A 147 -11.72 -8.10 -0.44
CA LEU A 147 -12.83 -8.69 0.33
C LEU A 147 -13.59 -7.67 1.18
N LEU A 148 -12.92 -6.61 1.64
CA LEU A 148 -13.53 -5.55 2.46
C LEU A 148 -13.79 -4.27 1.67
N GLY A 149 -13.03 -4.03 0.60
CA GLY A 149 -13.02 -2.78 -0.15
C GLY A 149 -13.91 -2.74 -1.37
N CYS A 150 -14.39 -3.89 -1.85
CA CYS A 150 -15.17 -3.99 -3.08
C CYS A 150 -16.61 -4.43 -2.83
N GLU A 151 -17.50 -4.04 -3.75
CA GLU A 151 -18.86 -4.58 -3.78
C GLU A 151 -18.86 -6.00 -4.38
N PRO A 152 -19.82 -6.88 -4.00
CA PRO A 152 -19.85 -8.27 -4.46
C PRO A 152 -19.89 -8.46 -5.98
N ASP A 153 -20.41 -7.50 -6.73
CA ASP A 153 -20.50 -7.49 -8.20
C ASP A 153 -19.25 -6.90 -8.88
N LEU A 154 -18.31 -6.34 -8.11
CA LEU A 154 -17.11 -5.67 -8.59
C LEU A 154 -15.89 -5.99 -7.71
N ASN A 155 -15.66 -7.28 -7.44
CA ASN A 155 -14.57 -7.78 -6.61
C ASN A 155 -13.65 -8.79 -7.32
N THR A 156 -13.75 -8.93 -8.64
CA THR A 156 -12.93 -9.81 -9.47
C THR A 156 -12.13 -9.02 -10.51
N ASN A 157 -11.03 -9.60 -11.00
CA ASN A 157 -10.26 -8.98 -12.07
C ASN A 157 -11.05 -8.94 -13.39
N SER A 158 -11.86 -9.97 -13.68
CA SER A 158 -12.79 -9.94 -14.81
C SER A 158 -13.81 -8.82 -14.70
N GLY A 159 -14.41 -8.64 -13.51
CA GLY A 159 -15.34 -7.55 -13.24
C GLY A 159 -14.69 -6.18 -13.42
N LEU A 160 -13.45 -6.01 -12.95
CA LEU A 160 -12.67 -4.80 -13.16
C LEU A 160 -12.44 -4.52 -14.65
N VAL A 161 -12.02 -5.52 -15.45
CA VAL A 161 -11.81 -5.35 -16.90
C VAL A 161 -13.10 -4.96 -17.61
N ALA A 162 -14.21 -5.64 -17.30
CA ALA A 162 -15.51 -5.34 -17.89
C ALA A 162 -15.97 -3.91 -17.56
N ALA A 163 -15.85 -3.50 -16.30
CA ALA A 163 -16.21 -2.15 -15.86
C ALA A 163 -15.31 -1.08 -16.48
N ALA A 164 -13.99 -1.33 -16.52
CA ALA A 164 -13.02 -0.44 -17.16
C ALA A 164 -13.27 -0.26 -18.65
N ARG A 165 -13.61 -1.35 -19.36
CA ARG A 165 -13.99 -1.29 -20.78
C ARG A 165 -15.27 -0.51 -21.00
N ALA A 166 -16.27 -0.66 -20.12
CA ALA A 166 -17.54 0.05 -20.21
C ALA A 166 -17.36 1.57 -20.00
N ASP A 167 -16.53 1.97 -19.04
CA ASP A 167 -16.28 3.39 -18.72
C ASP A 167 -15.34 4.05 -19.74
N HIS A 168 -14.45 3.26 -20.37
CA HIS A 168 -13.45 3.74 -21.33
C HIS A 168 -13.50 2.98 -22.67
N PRO A 169 -14.61 3.05 -23.44
CA PRO A 169 -14.81 2.21 -24.62
C PRO A 169 -13.81 2.50 -25.77
N GLY A 170 -13.26 3.71 -25.83
CA GLY A 170 -12.27 4.11 -26.84
C GLY A 170 -10.81 3.92 -26.44
N ALA A 171 -10.54 3.49 -25.21
CA ALA A 171 -9.16 3.33 -24.72
C ALA A 171 -8.53 2.02 -25.23
N PHE A 172 -7.22 2.03 -25.39
CA PHE A 172 -6.41 0.82 -25.54
C PHE A 172 -6.16 0.21 -24.16
N LEU A 173 -6.83 -0.89 -23.86
CA LEU A 173 -6.88 -1.50 -22.54
C LEU A 173 -5.77 -2.53 -22.39
N ILE A 174 -4.84 -2.24 -21.50
CA ILE A 174 -3.68 -3.07 -21.19
C ILE A 174 -3.94 -3.74 -19.85
N TYR A 175 -3.95 -5.06 -19.81
CA TYR A 175 -4.06 -5.80 -18.56
C TYR A 175 -2.69 -6.33 -18.11
N ARG A 176 -2.40 -6.23 -16.82
CA ARG A 176 -1.18 -6.77 -16.22
C ARG A 176 -1.55 -7.65 -15.04
N ASN A 177 -1.21 -8.93 -15.09
CA ASN A 177 -1.47 -9.84 -13.99
C ASN A 177 -0.68 -9.48 -12.72
N HIS A 178 -1.23 -9.85 -11.57
CA HIS A 178 -0.47 -9.89 -10.33
C HIS A 178 0.56 -11.05 -10.40
N PRO A 179 1.83 -10.86 -10.00
CA PRO A 179 2.85 -11.91 -10.06
C PRO A 179 2.44 -13.23 -9.38
N ASP A 180 1.83 -13.15 -8.19
CA ASP A 180 1.35 -14.35 -7.47
C ASP A 180 0.21 -15.09 -8.17
N VAL A 181 -0.62 -14.38 -8.94
CA VAL A 181 -1.70 -14.98 -9.74
C VAL A 181 -1.10 -15.68 -10.96
N LEU A 182 -0.18 -15.01 -11.65
CA LEU A 182 0.52 -15.57 -12.81
C LEU A 182 1.36 -16.81 -12.43
N ALA A 183 1.94 -16.83 -11.23
CA ALA A 183 2.66 -17.97 -10.68
C ALA A 183 1.74 -19.14 -10.23
N GLY A 184 0.42 -18.95 -10.25
CA GLY A 184 -0.55 -19.96 -9.81
C GLY A 184 -0.67 -20.11 -8.29
N ASN A 185 -0.09 -19.20 -7.51
CA ASN A 185 -0.12 -19.26 -6.05
C ASN A 185 -1.43 -18.73 -5.45
N ARG A 186 -2.14 -17.87 -6.19
CA ARG A 186 -3.31 -17.12 -5.72
C ARG A 186 -4.36 -16.98 -6.83
N PRO A 187 -5.66 -16.86 -6.49
CA PRO A 187 -6.73 -16.67 -7.46
C PRO A 187 -6.73 -15.25 -8.06
N GLY A 188 -7.25 -15.13 -9.27
CA GLY A 188 -7.40 -13.85 -9.99
C GLY A 188 -7.13 -13.89 -11.49
N LEU A 189 -7.08 -15.06 -12.13
CA LEU A 189 -6.96 -15.12 -13.58
C LEU A 189 -8.25 -14.61 -14.23
N LEU A 190 -8.12 -13.89 -15.34
CA LEU A 190 -9.27 -13.47 -16.14
C LEU A 190 -9.98 -14.70 -16.72
N ASP A 191 -11.31 -14.62 -16.79
CA ASP A 191 -12.07 -15.51 -17.66
C ASP A 191 -11.84 -15.18 -19.15
N ALA A 192 -12.28 -16.09 -20.03
CA ALA A 192 -12.07 -15.94 -21.47
C ALA A 192 -12.70 -14.65 -22.03
N SER A 193 -13.88 -14.26 -21.55
CA SER A 193 -14.57 -13.07 -22.06
C SER A 193 -13.87 -11.78 -21.64
N ALA A 194 -13.33 -11.72 -20.43
CA ALA A 194 -12.53 -10.61 -19.97
C ALA A 194 -11.19 -10.55 -20.70
N LEU A 195 -10.56 -11.69 -20.97
CA LEU A 195 -9.33 -11.76 -21.75
C LEU A 195 -9.53 -11.29 -23.19
N ASP A 196 -10.65 -11.64 -23.83
CA ASP A 196 -10.99 -11.15 -25.18
C ASP A 196 -11.29 -9.65 -25.21
N ALA A 197 -11.60 -9.04 -24.05
CA ALA A 197 -11.88 -7.61 -23.92
C ALA A 197 -10.62 -6.75 -23.71
N VAL A 198 -9.45 -7.35 -23.47
CA VAL A 198 -8.17 -6.62 -23.34
C VAL A 198 -7.48 -6.49 -24.70
N ASP A 199 -6.86 -5.35 -24.98
CA ASP A 199 -6.13 -5.13 -26.23
C ASP A 199 -4.66 -5.60 -26.15
N ALA A 200 -4.10 -5.65 -24.93
CA ALA A 200 -2.75 -6.14 -24.68
C ALA A 200 -2.60 -6.71 -23.26
N VAL A 201 -1.67 -7.65 -23.12
CA VAL A 201 -1.22 -8.17 -21.82
C VAL A 201 0.23 -7.73 -21.59
N ALA A 202 0.50 -7.14 -20.42
CA ALA A 202 1.79 -6.57 -20.03
C ALA A 202 2.55 -7.44 -19.00
N ASP A 203 2.29 -8.74 -19.01
CA ASP A 203 2.95 -9.69 -18.12
C ASP A 203 4.47 -9.71 -18.38
N GLY A 204 5.26 -9.74 -17.32
CA GLY A 204 6.72 -9.70 -17.38
C GLY A 204 7.35 -8.31 -17.57
N MET A 205 6.55 -7.27 -17.83
CA MET A 205 7.05 -5.89 -17.73
C MET A 205 7.27 -5.47 -16.28
N ASP A 206 8.05 -4.44 -16.00
CA ASP A 206 8.08 -3.79 -14.67
C ASP A 206 6.83 -2.92 -14.47
N ILE A 207 6.28 -2.84 -13.25
CA ILE A 207 5.02 -2.10 -13.03
C ILE A 207 5.21 -0.60 -13.23
N ILE A 208 6.39 -0.08 -12.91
CA ILE A 208 6.70 1.33 -13.13
C ILE A 208 6.83 1.62 -14.63
N ASP A 209 7.35 0.68 -15.42
CA ASP A 209 7.37 0.80 -16.87
C ASP A 209 5.94 0.86 -17.45
N CYS A 210 5.02 0.04 -16.94
CA CYS A 210 3.62 0.12 -17.32
C CYS A 210 2.99 1.46 -16.94
N LEU A 211 3.25 1.96 -15.72
CA LEU A 211 2.74 3.25 -15.26
C LEU A 211 3.26 4.41 -16.11
N ASN A 212 4.55 4.39 -16.47
CA ASN A 212 5.17 5.40 -17.31
C ASN A 212 4.56 5.40 -18.73
N ALA A 213 4.28 4.21 -19.27
CA ALA A 213 3.76 4.03 -20.62
C ALA A 213 2.24 4.20 -20.77
N CYS A 214 1.47 4.15 -19.68
CA CYS A 214 0.01 4.35 -19.70
C CYS A 214 -0.38 5.83 -19.54
N ASP A 215 -1.60 6.17 -19.96
CA ASP A 215 -2.17 7.51 -19.76
C ASP A 215 -3.08 7.56 -18.52
N ARG A 216 -3.63 6.42 -18.12
CA ARG A 216 -4.52 6.26 -16.97
C ARG A 216 -4.39 4.86 -16.37
N LEU A 217 -4.62 4.73 -15.07
CA LEU A 217 -4.76 3.45 -14.37
C LEU A 217 -6.24 3.17 -14.03
N ALA A 218 -6.67 1.92 -14.14
CA ALA A 218 -7.88 1.39 -13.50
C ALA A 218 -7.52 0.30 -12.48
N THR A 219 -8.12 0.35 -11.29
CA THR A 219 -7.82 -0.58 -10.19
C THR A 219 -9.03 -0.77 -9.27
N LEU A 220 -9.11 -1.92 -8.59
CA LEU A 220 -10.03 -2.09 -7.47
C LEU A 220 -9.48 -1.36 -6.24
N THR A 221 -8.38 -1.86 -5.68
CA THR A 221 -7.83 -1.41 -4.39
C THR A 221 -6.30 -1.44 -4.32
N SER A 222 -5.62 -1.70 -5.45
CA SER A 222 -4.17 -1.92 -5.47
C SER A 222 -3.39 -0.71 -4.97
N LEU A 223 -2.29 -0.94 -4.26
CA LEU A 223 -1.33 0.12 -3.91
C LEU A 223 -0.79 0.82 -5.17
N THR A 224 -0.77 0.14 -6.32
CA THR A 224 -0.38 0.72 -7.61
C THR A 224 -1.24 1.93 -8.00
N GLY A 225 -2.49 2.02 -7.52
CA GLY A 225 -3.30 3.23 -7.70
C GLY A 225 -2.71 4.45 -6.98
N PHE A 226 -2.20 4.26 -5.77
CA PHE A 226 -1.47 5.33 -5.09
C PHE A 226 -0.13 5.63 -5.79
N GLU A 227 0.56 4.61 -6.30
CA GLU A 227 1.78 4.81 -7.10
C GLU A 227 1.55 5.60 -8.40
N ALA A 228 0.39 5.43 -9.02
CA ALA A 228 -0.04 6.21 -10.18
C ALA A 228 -0.33 7.67 -9.77
N LEU A 229 -1.01 7.89 -8.64
CA LEU A 229 -1.29 9.23 -8.12
C LEU A 229 -0.01 10.02 -7.82
N ILE A 230 0.98 9.42 -7.15
CA ILE A 230 2.25 10.12 -6.86
C ILE A 230 3.04 10.48 -8.12
N ARG A 231 2.73 9.85 -9.26
CA ARG A 231 3.26 10.14 -10.61
C ARG A 231 2.34 11.06 -11.42
N HIS A 232 1.32 11.65 -10.79
CA HIS A 232 0.32 12.50 -11.43
C HIS A 232 -0.45 11.81 -12.56
N LYS A 233 -0.59 10.48 -12.52
CA LYS A 233 -1.43 9.74 -13.48
C LYS A 233 -2.89 9.78 -13.00
N PRO A 234 -3.86 10.04 -13.90
CA PRO A 234 -5.27 9.82 -13.62
C PRO A 234 -5.53 8.36 -13.20
N VAL A 235 -6.39 8.17 -12.20
CA VAL A 235 -6.74 6.84 -11.67
C VAL A 235 -8.25 6.71 -11.56
N SER A 236 -8.80 5.71 -12.23
CA SER A 236 -10.19 5.26 -12.04
C SER A 236 -10.22 4.13 -11.01
N VAL A 237 -10.98 4.32 -9.93
CA VAL A 237 -11.00 3.41 -8.78
C VAL A 237 -12.37 2.76 -8.65
N TYR A 238 -12.37 1.44 -8.62
CA TYR A 238 -13.56 0.58 -8.64
C TYR A 238 -13.85 -0.07 -7.28
N GLY A 239 -12.94 0.06 -6.31
CA GLY A 239 -13.11 -0.33 -4.91
C GLY A 239 -12.98 0.87 -3.95
N ARG A 240 -12.71 0.60 -2.67
CA ARG A 240 -12.53 1.62 -1.62
C ARG A 240 -11.14 1.62 -0.96
N PRO A 241 -10.03 1.77 -1.71
CA PRO A 241 -8.70 1.89 -1.13
C PRO A 241 -8.54 3.17 -0.32
N PHE A 242 -7.48 3.26 0.49
CA PHE A 242 -7.24 4.40 1.37
C PHE A 242 -7.08 5.75 0.64
N TYR A 243 -6.59 5.72 -0.60
CA TYR A 243 -6.27 6.92 -1.40
C TYR A 243 -7.43 7.47 -2.24
N ALA A 244 -8.56 6.76 -2.30
CA ALA A 244 -9.75 7.17 -3.04
C ALA A 244 -10.69 8.06 -2.21
N GLY A 245 -11.70 8.70 -2.80
CA GLY A 245 -12.70 9.48 -2.05
C GLY A 245 -12.22 10.84 -1.53
N TRP A 246 -11.00 11.25 -1.88
CA TRP A 246 -10.41 12.53 -1.46
C TRP A 246 -10.40 13.58 -2.59
N GLY A 247 -11.03 13.27 -3.72
CA GLY A 247 -11.07 14.14 -4.90
C GLY A 247 -9.78 14.18 -5.73
N LEU A 248 -8.94 13.15 -5.61
CA LEU A 248 -7.73 12.90 -6.39
C LEU A 248 -7.91 11.79 -7.45
N THR A 249 -9.00 11.04 -7.36
CA THR A 249 -9.33 9.87 -8.17
C THR A 249 -10.70 10.03 -8.82
N GLU A 250 -10.96 9.27 -9.87
CA GLU A 250 -12.31 9.07 -10.40
C GLU A 250 -12.89 7.82 -9.74
N ASP A 251 -13.76 8.04 -8.76
CA ASP A 251 -14.27 6.99 -7.89
C ASP A 251 -15.63 6.47 -8.38
N ARG A 252 -15.75 5.15 -8.51
CA ARG A 252 -17.02 4.50 -8.85
C ARG A 252 -17.91 4.20 -7.64
N LEU A 253 -17.31 4.15 -6.45
CA LEU A 253 -18.00 3.90 -5.19
C LEU A 253 -17.97 5.16 -4.30
N ASP A 254 -18.99 5.30 -3.46
CA ASP A 254 -19.11 6.43 -2.53
C ASP A 254 -18.28 6.23 -1.24
N PHE A 255 -17.90 7.37 -0.63
CA PHE A 255 -17.11 7.45 0.59
C PHE A 255 -17.76 8.37 1.65
N PRO A 256 -18.83 7.91 2.33
CA PRO A 256 -19.65 8.79 3.19
C PRO A 256 -18.93 9.38 4.40
N ARG A 257 -17.80 8.79 4.84
CA ARG A 257 -16.99 9.32 5.96
C ARG A 257 -15.89 10.30 5.53
N ARG A 258 -15.51 10.30 4.24
CA ARG A 258 -14.44 11.14 3.70
C ARG A 258 -15.07 12.45 3.23
N SER A 259 -15.08 13.45 4.09
CA SER A 259 -15.92 14.65 3.89
C SER A 259 -15.18 15.82 3.27
N ARG A 260 -13.85 15.75 3.20
CA ARG A 260 -13.02 16.78 2.59
C ARG A 260 -12.29 16.32 1.32
N ARG A 261 -11.79 17.29 0.57
CA ARG A 261 -10.81 17.05 -0.50
C ARG A 261 -9.40 17.19 0.05
N ALA A 262 -8.48 16.34 -0.40
CA ALA A 262 -7.06 16.42 -0.05
C ALA A 262 -6.19 16.76 -1.26
N SER A 263 -5.09 17.47 -1.04
CA SER A 263 -4.04 17.58 -2.04
C SER A 263 -3.22 16.29 -2.12
N LEU A 264 -2.51 16.06 -3.22
CA LEU A 264 -1.63 14.90 -3.35
C LEU A 264 -0.55 14.88 -2.26
N ASP A 265 0.00 16.04 -1.91
CA ASP A 265 1.07 16.14 -0.91
C ASP A 265 0.55 15.96 0.52
N GLU A 266 -0.70 16.32 0.81
CA GLU A 266 -1.37 15.94 2.07
C GLU A 266 -1.55 14.42 2.17
N LEU A 267 -1.97 13.78 1.07
CA LEU A 267 -2.13 12.33 1.02
C LEU A 267 -0.76 11.62 1.19
N VAL A 268 0.29 12.13 0.53
CA VAL A 268 1.66 11.62 0.69
C VAL A 268 2.15 11.82 2.12
N HIS A 269 1.94 12.99 2.72
CA HIS A 269 2.32 13.25 4.10
C HIS A 269 1.65 12.25 5.05
N ALA A 270 0.33 12.09 4.94
CA ALA A 270 -0.41 11.15 5.77
C ALA A 270 0.08 9.71 5.58
N ALA A 271 0.18 9.25 4.34
CA ALA A 271 0.46 7.85 4.02
C ALA A 271 1.93 7.46 4.22
N LEU A 272 2.88 8.34 3.91
CA LEU A 272 4.32 8.01 3.86
C LEU A 272 5.16 8.68 4.96
N ILE A 273 4.58 9.56 5.78
CA ILE A 273 5.34 10.25 6.83
C ILE A 273 4.66 10.07 8.18
N ALA A 274 3.39 10.44 8.30
CA ALA A 274 2.71 10.49 9.59
C ALA A 274 2.19 9.12 10.06
N TYR A 275 1.74 8.26 9.14
CA TYR A 275 1.09 7.00 9.46
C TYR A 275 2.05 5.84 9.74
N PRO A 276 3.11 5.61 8.94
CA PRO A 276 4.02 4.49 9.17
C PRO A 276 5.16 4.85 10.13
N VAL A 277 5.71 3.82 10.76
CA VAL A 277 6.99 3.86 11.47
C VAL A 277 8.04 3.19 10.59
N TYR A 278 9.23 3.79 10.53
CA TYR A 278 10.35 3.29 9.74
C TYR A 278 11.49 2.80 10.61
N VAL A 279 12.13 1.73 10.15
CA VAL A 279 13.33 1.17 10.77
C VAL A 279 14.37 0.84 9.72
N THR A 280 15.62 1.21 9.98
CA THR A 280 16.73 0.87 9.10
C THR A 280 16.90 -0.65 9.02
N PRO A 281 17.58 -1.19 7.98
CA PRO A 281 17.95 -2.60 7.93
C PRO A 281 18.73 -3.10 9.15
N THR A 282 19.36 -2.19 9.89
CA THR A 282 20.08 -2.47 11.13
C THR A 282 19.22 -2.36 12.41
N GLY A 283 17.91 -2.11 12.26
CA GLY A 283 16.90 -2.13 13.33
C GLY A 283 16.89 -0.88 14.22
N TRP A 284 17.26 0.28 13.67
CA TRP A 284 17.14 1.57 14.35
C TRP A 284 15.96 2.36 13.78
N PRO A 285 15.21 3.13 14.59
CA PRO A 285 14.22 4.07 14.08
C PRO A 285 14.86 5.02 13.07
N CYS A 286 14.13 5.33 12.00
CA CYS A 286 14.53 6.33 11.03
C CYS A 286 13.29 7.05 10.48
N GLU A 287 13.51 8.07 9.66
CA GLU A 287 12.45 8.72 8.90
C GLU A 287 12.22 8.00 7.56
N ALA A 288 11.14 8.38 6.85
CA ALA A 288 10.83 7.83 5.54
C ALA A 288 11.95 8.08 4.52
N GLU A 289 12.51 9.29 4.54
CA GLU A 289 13.61 9.72 3.69
C GLU A 289 14.86 8.85 3.89
N ASP A 290 15.20 8.54 5.13
CA ASP A 290 16.36 7.70 5.47
C ASP A 290 16.20 6.28 4.88
N LEU A 291 14.99 5.72 4.96
CA LEU A 291 14.72 4.40 4.39
C LEU A 291 14.81 4.45 2.86
N VAL A 292 14.27 5.49 2.24
CA VAL A 292 14.35 5.70 0.78
C VAL A 292 15.82 5.76 0.35
N GLU A 293 16.65 6.58 0.99
CA GLU A 293 18.08 6.66 0.67
C GLU A 293 18.83 5.34 0.91
N ALA A 294 18.50 4.60 1.97
CA ALA A 294 19.08 3.29 2.22
C ALA A 294 18.73 2.28 1.11
N LEU A 295 17.46 2.25 0.67
CA LEU A 295 17.02 1.37 -0.41
C LEU A 295 17.72 1.71 -1.73
N ILE A 296 17.92 3.00 -2.03
CA ILE A 296 18.66 3.48 -3.21
C ILE A 296 20.12 3.04 -3.16
N ALA A 297 20.79 3.24 -2.02
CA ALA A 297 22.21 2.89 -1.86
C ALA A 297 22.45 1.38 -2.06
N THR A 298 21.46 0.55 -1.71
CA THR A 298 21.54 -0.91 -1.86
C THR A 298 21.00 -1.44 -3.19
N ARG A 299 20.57 -0.57 -4.12
CA ARG A 299 19.82 -0.96 -5.32
C ARG A 299 20.51 -1.99 -6.22
N ASP A 300 21.83 -1.88 -6.36
CA ASP A 300 22.65 -2.71 -7.25
C ASP A 300 23.60 -3.65 -6.46
N THR A 301 23.44 -3.70 -5.12
CA THR A 301 24.20 -4.62 -4.27
C THR A 301 23.30 -5.75 -3.75
N PRO A 302 23.79 -7.01 -3.73
CA PRO A 302 23.06 -8.08 -3.09
C PRO A 302 22.77 -7.74 -1.63
N ALA A 303 21.56 -8.08 -1.19
CA ALA A 303 21.15 -8.01 0.21
C ALA A 303 22.27 -8.47 1.14
N PRO A 304 22.80 -7.64 2.06
CA PRO A 304 23.70 -8.15 3.08
C PRO A 304 22.95 -9.20 3.91
N ARG A 305 23.67 -10.26 4.33
CA ARG A 305 23.08 -11.31 5.18
C ARG A 305 22.47 -10.66 6.42
N ALA A 306 21.19 -10.94 6.68
CA ALA A 306 20.50 -10.43 7.85
C ALA A 306 21.31 -10.72 9.13
N PRO A 307 21.49 -9.75 10.04
CA PRO A 307 22.18 -10.00 11.29
C PRO A 307 21.44 -11.08 12.10
N SER A 308 22.17 -11.90 12.85
CA SER A 308 21.62 -13.03 13.61
C SER A 308 20.53 -12.64 14.63
N ASN A 309 20.44 -11.36 15.00
CA ASN A 309 19.46 -10.78 15.91
C ASN A 309 18.50 -9.77 15.24
N GLN A 310 18.31 -9.85 13.91
CA GLN A 310 17.49 -8.89 13.15
C GLN A 310 16.08 -8.70 13.73
N ILE A 311 15.38 -9.79 14.10
CA ILE A 311 14.04 -9.72 14.68
C ILE A 311 14.04 -8.94 15.99
N ALA A 312 15.02 -9.17 16.88
CA ALA A 312 15.13 -8.46 18.14
C ALA A 312 15.47 -6.97 17.96
N ARG A 313 16.34 -6.64 16.98
CA ARG A 313 16.69 -5.25 16.65
C ARG A 313 15.51 -4.51 16.04
N TRP A 314 14.82 -5.13 15.10
CA TRP A 314 13.58 -4.62 14.53
C TRP A 314 12.54 -4.34 15.61
N TRP A 315 12.31 -5.28 16.53
CA TRP A 315 11.43 -5.08 17.67
C TRP A 315 11.83 -3.91 18.57
N LYS A 316 13.12 -3.74 18.81
CA LYS A 316 13.64 -2.62 19.59
C LYS A 316 13.34 -1.29 18.89
N GLY A 317 13.52 -1.21 17.57
CA GLY A 317 13.20 -0.04 16.76
C GLY A 317 11.71 0.31 16.80
N ILE A 318 10.84 -0.68 16.57
CA ILE A 318 9.39 -0.50 16.64
C ILE A 318 8.95 -0.05 18.05
N ARG A 319 9.50 -0.68 19.10
CA ARG A 319 9.18 -0.30 20.49
C ARG A 319 9.63 1.12 20.83
N ALA A 320 10.86 1.51 20.45
CA ALA A 320 11.36 2.87 20.67
C ALA A 320 10.47 3.92 19.98
N SER A 321 9.97 3.61 18.78
CA SER A 321 9.06 4.47 18.03
C SER A 321 7.67 4.55 18.69
N LEU A 322 7.15 3.43 19.20
CA LEU A 322 5.87 3.34 19.92
C LEU A 322 5.85 4.09 21.25
N ASP A 323 6.97 4.09 21.97
CA ASP A 323 7.14 4.75 23.25
C ASP A 323 7.35 6.28 23.08
N ARG A 324 7.43 6.78 21.83
CA ARG A 324 7.76 8.18 21.48
C ARG A 324 9.01 8.69 22.19
N THR A 325 9.91 7.79 22.58
CA THR A 325 11.26 8.18 22.97
C THR A 325 11.92 8.83 21.76
N PRO A 326 12.53 10.02 21.90
CA PRO A 326 13.27 10.63 20.80
C PRO A 326 14.18 9.58 20.17
N ALA A 327 14.19 9.49 18.84
CA ALA A 327 15.23 8.74 18.16
C ALA A 327 16.58 9.23 18.72
N PRO A 328 17.55 8.33 18.97
CA PRO A 328 18.88 8.80 19.36
C PRO A 328 19.33 9.82 18.32
N SER A 329 19.61 11.05 18.75
CA SER A 329 20.14 12.09 17.87
C SER A 329 21.45 11.57 17.29
N TYR A 330 21.51 11.47 15.97
CA TYR A 330 22.75 11.25 15.23
C TYR A 330 23.42 12.59 14.96
#